data_AF-A0A1C3E7A3-F1
#
_entry.id   AF-A0A1C3E7A3-F1
#
_cell.length_a   1.000
_cell.length_b   1.000
_cell.length_c   1.000
_cell.angle_alpha   90.00
_cell.angle_beta   90.00
_cell.angle_gamma   90.00
#
_symmetry.space_group_name_H-M   'P 1'
#
loop_
_entity.id
_entity.type
_entity.pdbx_description
1 polymer ?
#
loop_
_entity_poly.entity_id
_entity_poly.type
_entity_poly.pdbx_seq_one_letter_code
_entity_poly.pdbx_strand_id
1 'polypeptide(L)'
;MRKLIDKSKYLGVSKEPQLAEVGSVFRRLWLSSSERQTLDREPGLSQGATFDESRVIERQLRDSQKFMMSKCGEEFVSEVSELLDYYLWCLGQDIRTEGNLLLRAGGRKIPCPRPHPCSSRYEWNLGENLLVLWGFGVCFGNPHDGRVMLRRSGLAPLFLVDARRIDFGWSTEEMPPQRTATEGEWPALKTLLGRLFVALAELEKSILSQALPAHRETCFSKWDKRKFSTPLQPGPQWLRHDITLQSIE
;
A
#
# COMPACT_ATOMS: atom_id res chain seq x y z
N MET A 1 51.23 26.50 -25.47
CA MET A 1 50.17 27.49 -25.75
C MET A 1 48.82 26.80 -25.65
N ARG A 2 47.95 27.28 -24.75
CA ARG A 2 46.60 26.75 -24.48
C ARG A 2 45.67 27.11 -25.66
N LYS A 3 45.00 26.13 -26.27
CA LYS A 3 43.83 26.41 -27.11
C LYS A 3 42.61 26.51 -26.19
N LEU A 4 42.15 27.74 -25.97
CA LEU A 4 40.86 28.00 -25.33
C LEU A 4 39.76 27.41 -26.21
N ILE A 5 38.96 26.50 -25.65
CA ILE A 5 37.69 26.10 -26.25
C ILE A 5 36.67 27.17 -25.86
N ASP A 6 36.13 27.83 -26.88
CA ASP A 6 35.08 28.83 -26.80
C ASP A 6 33.79 28.21 -26.24
N LYS A 7 33.41 28.61 -25.02
CA LYS A 7 32.22 28.14 -24.31
C LYS A 7 30.92 28.81 -24.79
N SER A 8 30.95 29.69 -25.79
CA SER A 8 29.76 30.36 -26.31
C SER A 8 28.86 29.44 -27.18
N LYS A 9 29.35 28.26 -27.60
CA LYS A 9 28.56 27.29 -28.38
C LYS A 9 27.65 26.36 -27.56
N TYR A 10 27.69 26.43 -26.23
CA TYR A 10 26.81 25.66 -25.34
C TYR A 10 25.74 26.49 -24.63
N LEU A 11 25.61 27.77 -24.98
CA LEU A 11 24.57 28.66 -24.46
C LEU A 11 23.68 29.12 -25.62
N GLY A 12 22.88 28.19 -26.12
CA GLY A 12 21.84 28.41 -27.12
C GLY A 12 20.55 27.75 -26.64
N VAL A 13 19.61 28.59 -26.21
CA VAL A 13 18.27 28.27 -25.74
C VAL A 13 17.58 27.24 -26.64
N SER A 14 17.25 26.07 -26.10
CA SER A 14 16.20 25.20 -26.62
C SER A 14 15.27 24.88 -25.46
N LYS A 15 14.00 25.22 -25.68
CA LYS A 15 12.87 25.19 -24.73
C LYS A 15 12.88 23.93 -23.85
N GLU A 16 12.72 24.12 -22.55
CA GLU A 16 12.25 23.05 -21.66
C GLU A 16 11.05 22.37 -22.31
N PRO A 17 11.04 21.04 -22.50
CA PRO A 17 9.80 20.36 -22.76
C PRO A 17 8.95 20.53 -21.50
N GLN A 18 7.87 21.30 -21.62
CA GLN A 18 6.79 21.35 -20.66
C GLN A 18 6.24 19.92 -20.52
N LEU A 19 6.80 19.15 -19.59
CA LEU A 19 6.32 17.84 -19.18
C LEU A 19 5.14 18.03 -18.22
N ALA A 20 4.08 18.63 -18.75
CA ALA A 20 2.73 18.20 -18.41
C ALA A 20 2.48 16.87 -19.14
N GLU A 21 1.45 16.15 -18.74
CA GLU A 21 1.00 14.89 -19.34
C GLU A 21 1.66 13.60 -18.79
N VAL A 22 0.79 12.64 -18.49
CA VAL A 22 1.04 11.23 -18.09
C VAL A 22 1.34 10.93 -16.60
N GLY A 23 1.10 11.87 -15.67
CA GLY A 23 1.28 11.64 -14.21
C GLY A 23 0.02 11.31 -13.39
N SER A 24 -1.16 11.23 -14.01
CA SER A 24 -2.43 11.53 -13.33
C SER A 24 -3.01 10.43 -12.43
N VAL A 25 -2.85 9.13 -12.72
CA VAL A 25 -3.62 8.09 -12.01
C VAL A 25 -3.03 7.74 -10.63
N PHE A 26 -1.71 7.71 -10.48
CA PHE A 26 -1.06 7.23 -9.25
C PHE A 26 -0.74 8.34 -8.23
N ARG A 27 -0.65 9.60 -8.67
CA ARG A 27 -0.60 10.76 -7.76
C ARG A 27 -1.91 10.92 -7.00
N ARG A 28 -3.05 10.64 -7.65
CA ARG A 28 -4.40 10.77 -7.09
C ARG A 28 -4.66 9.94 -5.83
N LEU A 29 -3.99 8.79 -5.69
CA LEU A 29 -4.15 7.90 -4.53
C LEU A 29 -3.59 8.48 -3.22
N TRP A 30 -2.83 9.58 -3.31
CA TRP A 30 -2.06 10.15 -2.21
C TRP A 30 -2.30 11.65 -1.98
N LEU A 31 -3.32 12.22 -2.61
CA LEU A 31 -3.64 13.66 -2.62
C LEU A 31 -5.03 13.92 -2.03
N SER A 32 -5.18 15.06 -1.34
CA SER A 32 -6.45 15.54 -0.80
C SER A 32 -7.43 15.98 -1.90
N SER A 33 -8.74 16.03 -1.61
CA SER A 33 -9.79 16.39 -2.59
C SER A 33 -9.57 17.74 -3.31
N SER A 34 -8.99 18.75 -2.66
CA SER A 34 -8.68 20.05 -3.27
C SER A 34 -7.51 19.97 -4.27
N GLU A 35 -6.59 19.03 -4.07
CA GLU A 35 -5.46 18.76 -4.97
C GLU A 35 -5.88 17.88 -6.18
N ARG A 36 -7.08 17.28 -6.15
CA ARG A 36 -7.65 16.48 -7.25
C ARG A 36 -8.36 17.34 -8.30
N GLN A 37 -9.05 18.41 -7.90
CA GLN A 37 -9.84 19.28 -8.80
C GLN A 37 -9.00 19.97 -9.90
N THR A 38 -7.70 20.11 -9.72
CA THR A 38 -6.79 20.68 -10.72
C THR A 38 -6.35 19.69 -11.81
N LEU A 39 -6.59 18.39 -11.62
CA LEU A 39 -6.15 17.30 -12.52
C LEU A 39 -7.22 16.80 -13.50
N ASP A 40 -8.48 17.22 -13.36
CA ASP A 40 -9.64 16.65 -14.08
C ASP A 40 -9.84 17.16 -15.52
N ARG A 41 -8.82 17.69 -16.20
CA ARG A 41 -8.95 18.31 -17.54
C ARG A 41 -8.33 17.57 -18.73
N GLU A 42 -7.74 16.38 -18.58
CA GLU A 42 -7.07 15.71 -19.72
C GLU A 42 -7.45 14.22 -19.92
N PRO A 43 -7.65 13.77 -21.18
CA PRO A 43 -8.01 12.40 -21.52
C PRO A 43 -6.77 11.49 -21.61
N GLY A 44 -6.92 10.25 -21.12
CA GLY A 44 -5.82 9.31 -20.86
C GLY A 44 -5.57 8.25 -21.92
N LEU A 45 -4.56 7.40 -21.64
CA LEU A 45 -4.29 6.11 -22.29
C LEU A 45 -3.53 5.20 -21.29
N SER A 46 -4.07 4.01 -21.01
CA SER A 46 -3.40 2.96 -20.23
C SER A 46 -3.46 1.64 -21.00
N GLN A 47 -2.30 1.04 -21.31
CA GLN A 47 -2.21 -0.39 -21.61
C GLN A 47 -2.19 -1.13 -20.26
N GLY A 48 -3.38 -1.46 -19.76
CA GLY A 48 -3.60 -2.30 -18.57
C GLY A 48 -3.96 -3.73 -18.96
N ALA A 49 -4.15 -4.59 -17.95
CA ALA A 49 -4.65 -5.95 -18.09
C ALA A 49 -5.80 -6.03 -19.10
N THR A 50 -5.89 -7.13 -19.84
CA THR A 50 -7.01 -7.32 -20.77
C THR A 50 -8.32 -7.20 -19.99
N PHE A 51 -9.38 -6.70 -20.66
CA PHE A 51 -10.68 -6.48 -20.02
C PHE A 51 -11.19 -7.71 -19.26
N ASP A 52 -10.82 -8.92 -19.71
CA ASP A 52 -11.19 -10.18 -19.07
C ASP A 52 -10.44 -10.44 -17.75
N GLU A 53 -9.13 -10.22 -17.72
CA GLU A 53 -8.29 -10.39 -16.52
C GLU A 53 -8.70 -9.45 -15.37
N SER A 54 -9.09 -8.22 -15.71
CA SER A 54 -9.58 -7.25 -14.73
C SER A 54 -10.87 -7.74 -14.03
N ARG A 55 -11.79 -8.35 -14.79
CA ARG A 55 -13.04 -8.90 -14.24
C ARG A 55 -12.80 -10.12 -13.36
N VAL A 56 -11.80 -10.93 -13.68
CA VAL A 56 -11.40 -12.09 -12.86
C VAL A 56 -10.90 -11.63 -11.49
N ILE A 57 -9.99 -10.65 -11.45
CA ILE A 57 -9.43 -10.12 -10.19
C ILE A 57 -10.54 -9.50 -9.34
N GLU A 58 -11.41 -8.67 -9.93
CA GLU A 58 -12.54 -8.09 -9.19
C GLU A 58 -13.48 -9.15 -8.63
N ARG A 59 -13.74 -10.22 -9.39
CA ARG A 59 -14.57 -11.34 -8.91
C ARG A 59 -13.90 -12.02 -7.72
N GLN A 60 -12.61 -12.31 -7.79
CA GLN A 60 -11.85 -12.89 -6.68
C GLN A 60 -11.89 -12.01 -5.42
N LEU A 61 -11.73 -10.69 -5.58
CA LEU A 61 -11.82 -9.75 -4.46
C LEU A 61 -13.21 -9.77 -3.83
N ARG A 62 -14.28 -9.78 -4.64
CA ARG A 62 -15.66 -9.90 -4.13
C ARG A 62 -15.89 -11.23 -3.41
N ASP A 63 -15.41 -12.33 -3.97
CA ASP A 63 -15.57 -13.66 -3.38
C ASP A 63 -14.78 -13.77 -2.06
N SER A 64 -13.57 -13.19 -2.00
CA SER A 64 -12.77 -13.09 -0.77
C SER A 64 -13.42 -12.21 0.29
N GLN A 65 -13.99 -11.07 -0.10
CA GLN A 65 -14.72 -10.22 0.84
C GLN A 65 -15.94 -10.92 1.41
N LYS A 66 -16.72 -11.64 0.58
CA LYS A 66 -17.84 -12.47 1.05
C LYS A 66 -17.39 -13.57 1.99
N PHE A 67 -16.28 -14.23 1.68
CA PHE A 67 -15.67 -15.22 2.56
C PHE A 67 -15.34 -14.61 3.93
N MET A 68 -14.66 -13.45 3.95
CA MET A 68 -14.36 -12.75 5.20
C MET A 68 -15.62 -12.33 5.97
N MET A 69 -16.65 -11.81 5.29
CA MET A 69 -17.92 -11.46 5.93
C MET A 69 -18.60 -12.69 6.54
N SER A 70 -18.53 -13.86 5.89
CA SER A 70 -19.10 -15.10 6.42
C SER A 70 -18.37 -15.62 7.67
N LYS A 71 -17.07 -15.32 7.80
CA LYS A 71 -16.24 -15.74 8.94
C LYS A 71 -16.25 -14.76 10.09
N CYS A 72 -16.17 -13.46 9.80
CA CYS A 72 -15.90 -12.44 10.80
C CYS A 72 -17.05 -11.45 11.01
N GLY A 73 -18.10 -11.50 10.17
CA GLY A 73 -19.16 -10.50 10.17
C GLY A 73 -18.80 -9.21 9.41
N GLU A 74 -19.83 -8.47 9.05
CA GLU A 74 -19.72 -7.25 8.25
C GLU A 74 -19.03 -6.10 9.00
N GLU A 75 -19.31 -5.96 10.29
CA GLU A 75 -18.72 -4.91 11.14
C GLU A 75 -17.20 -5.02 11.19
N PHE A 76 -16.67 -6.21 11.51
CA PHE A 76 -15.23 -6.48 11.53
C PHE A 76 -14.57 -6.18 10.17
N VAL A 77 -15.18 -6.66 9.09
CA VAL A 77 -14.69 -6.41 7.72
C VAL A 77 -14.63 -4.92 7.42
N SER A 78 -15.67 -4.16 7.79
CA SER A 78 -15.73 -2.72 7.57
C SER A 78 -14.67 -1.98 8.39
N GLU A 79 -14.58 -2.23 9.70
CA GLU A 79 -13.62 -1.57 10.60
C GLU A 79 -12.18 -1.79 10.15
N VAL A 80 -11.80 -3.04 9.87
CA VAL A 80 -10.44 -3.38 9.42
C VAL A 80 -10.14 -2.77 8.05
N SER A 81 -11.12 -2.72 7.15
CA SER A 81 -10.96 -2.08 5.83
C SER A 81 -10.66 -0.59 5.97
N GLU A 82 -11.39 0.10 6.85
CA GLU A 82 -11.22 1.53 7.10
C GLU A 82 -9.88 1.81 7.79
N LEU A 83 -9.50 0.96 8.74
CA LEU A 83 -8.21 1.04 9.41
C LEU A 83 -7.05 0.87 8.42
N LEU A 84 -7.15 -0.08 7.48
CA LEU A 84 -6.13 -0.30 6.45
C LEU A 84 -6.01 0.89 5.50
N ASP A 85 -7.13 1.44 5.02
CA ASP A 85 -7.11 2.63 4.13
C ASP A 85 -6.47 3.83 4.85
N TYR A 86 -6.83 4.06 6.11
CA TYR A 86 -6.24 5.12 6.93
C TYR A 86 -4.75 4.87 7.19
N TYR A 87 -4.38 3.65 7.58
CA TYR A 87 -3.00 3.35 7.91
C TYR A 87 -2.09 3.49 6.69
N LEU A 88 -2.52 3.00 5.53
CA LEU A 88 -1.77 3.23 4.29
C LEU A 88 -1.68 4.71 3.94
N TRP A 89 -2.73 5.52 4.20
CA TRP A 89 -2.63 6.99 4.08
C TRP A 89 -1.54 7.57 5.00
N CYS A 90 -1.51 7.20 6.28
CA CYS A 90 -0.48 7.62 7.23
C CYS A 90 0.92 7.25 6.75
N LEU A 91 1.13 6.03 6.28
CA LEU A 91 2.42 5.59 5.74
C LEU A 91 2.86 6.44 4.53
N GLY A 92 1.90 6.90 3.70
CA GLY A 92 2.18 7.86 2.63
C GLY A 92 2.67 9.22 3.14
N GLN A 93 2.17 9.68 4.29
CA GLN A 93 2.65 10.90 4.94
C GLN A 93 4.02 10.66 5.59
N ASP A 94 4.21 9.50 6.20
CA ASP A 94 5.47 9.06 6.82
C ASP A 94 6.63 9.08 5.82
N ILE A 95 6.38 8.66 4.58
CA ILE A 95 7.38 8.70 3.49
C ILE A 95 7.82 10.14 3.15
N ARG A 96 6.92 11.12 3.30
CA ARG A 96 7.16 12.53 2.95
C ARG A 96 7.88 13.30 4.05
N THR A 97 7.98 12.72 5.24
CA THR A 97 8.77 13.32 6.32
C THR A 97 10.25 13.35 5.96
N GLU A 98 10.97 14.28 6.56
CA GLU A 98 12.41 14.36 6.40
C GLU A 98 13.07 13.04 6.83
N GLY A 99 13.89 12.47 5.95
CA GLY A 99 14.57 11.20 6.18
C GLY A 99 13.67 9.96 6.14
N ASN A 100 12.39 10.09 5.76
CA ASN A 100 11.43 9.01 5.53
C ASN A 100 11.31 8.03 6.72
N LEU A 101 10.28 8.20 7.55
CA LEU A 101 10.08 7.41 8.75
C LEU A 101 10.02 5.88 8.51
N LEU A 102 9.59 5.41 7.33
CA LEU A 102 9.60 3.97 7.02
C LEU A 102 11.02 3.43 6.92
N LEU A 103 11.95 4.21 6.36
CA LEU A 103 13.36 3.83 6.31
C LEU A 103 13.98 3.83 7.70
N ARG A 104 13.67 4.85 8.51
CA ARG A 104 14.18 4.92 9.88
C ARG A 104 13.59 3.83 10.79
N ALA A 105 12.39 3.36 10.48
CA ALA A 105 11.78 2.19 11.11
C ALA A 105 12.32 0.84 10.59
N GLY A 106 13.49 0.82 9.94
CA GLY A 106 14.16 -0.40 9.48
C GLY A 106 13.69 -0.92 8.11
N GLY A 107 12.84 -0.16 7.40
CA GLY A 107 12.34 -0.55 6.10
C GLY A 107 13.37 -0.36 4.99
N ARG A 108 13.36 -1.26 4.01
CA ARG A 108 14.15 -1.13 2.79
C ARG A 108 13.27 -0.63 1.65
N LYS A 109 13.64 0.49 1.03
CA LYS A 109 12.97 1.00 -0.18
C LYS A 109 13.54 0.33 -1.42
N ILE A 110 12.66 -0.31 -2.21
CA ILE A 110 12.97 -0.79 -3.56
C ILE A 110 12.32 0.19 -4.55
N PRO A 111 13.10 0.98 -5.30
CA PRO A 111 12.55 1.90 -6.29
C PRO A 111 12.01 1.14 -7.50
N CYS A 112 10.91 1.60 -8.08
CA CYS A 112 10.45 1.07 -9.35
C CYS A 112 11.50 1.36 -10.44
N PRO A 113 11.89 0.39 -11.28
CA PRO A 113 12.87 0.57 -12.34
C PRO A 113 12.34 1.42 -13.49
N ARG A 114 11.01 1.58 -13.61
CA ARG A 114 10.40 2.42 -14.64
C ARG A 114 10.39 3.89 -14.24
N PRO A 115 10.61 4.82 -15.18
CA PRO A 115 10.28 6.22 -14.99
C PRO A 115 8.82 6.36 -14.53
N HIS A 116 8.58 7.42 -13.78
CA HIS A 116 7.27 7.83 -13.25
C HIS A 116 6.05 7.36 -14.08
N PRO A 117 4.93 6.89 -13.47
CA PRO A 117 4.52 7.08 -12.07
C PRO A 117 4.26 5.78 -11.28
N CYS A 118 5.19 4.82 -11.25
CA CYS A 118 5.06 3.64 -10.38
C CYS A 118 5.56 3.90 -8.95
N SER A 119 4.80 3.48 -7.94
CA SER A 119 5.18 3.64 -6.52
C SER A 119 6.36 2.73 -6.16
N SER A 120 7.31 3.26 -5.38
CA SER A 120 8.31 2.41 -4.72
C SER A 120 7.65 1.43 -3.77
N ARG A 121 8.30 0.28 -3.57
CA ARG A 121 7.91 -0.75 -2.61
C ARG A 121 8.79 -0.64 -1.38
N TYR A 122 8.23 -0.90 -0.20
CA TYR A 122 8.98 -0.95 1.05
C TYR A 122 8.90 -2.33 1.66
N GLU A 123 10.03 -2.82 2.21
CA GLU A 123 10.16 -4.19 2.69
C GLU A 123 10.76 -4.26 4.09
N TRP A 124 10.24 -5.17 4.92
CA TRP A 124 10.81 -5.53 6.22
C TRP A 124 10.92 -7.04 6.32
N ASN A 125 12.11 -7.52 6.67
CA ASN A 125 12.30 -8.92 7.06
C ASN A 125 12.04 -9.02 8.56
N LEU A 126 10.96 -9.72 8.94
CA LEU A 126 10.45 -9.87 10.29
C LEU A 126 10.60 -11.34 10.71
N GLY A 127 11.85 -11.76 10.92
CA GLY A 127 12.20 -13.17 11.10
C GLY A 127 11.97 -13.96 9.82
N GLU A 128 11.09 -14.96 9.88
CA GLU A 128 10.73 -15.77 8.71
C GLU A 128 9.75 -15.05 7.77
N ASN A 129 9.04 -14.04 8.27
CA ASN A 129 8.03 -13.32 7.50
C ASN A 129 8.64 -12.12 6.77
N LEU A 130 8.13 -11.86 5.58
CA LEU A 130 8.44 -10.65 4.83
C LEU A 130 7.16 -9.80 4.74
N LEU A 131 7.26 -8.57 5.22
CA LEU A 131 6.24 -7.54 5.06
C LEU A 131 6.63 -6.65 3.88
N VAL A 132 5.70 -6.48 2.95
CA VAL A 132 5.88 -5.71 1.71
C VAL A 132 4.75 -4.70 1.58
N LEU A 133 5.11 -3.43 1.40
CA LEU A 133 4.15 -2.32 1.33
C LEU A 133 4.24 -1.56 0.01
N TRP A 134 3.06 -1.23 -0.53
CA TRP A 134 2.86 -0.31 -1.65
C TRP A 134 1.78 0.71 -1.30
N GLY A 135 1.54 1.66 -2.20
CA GLY A 135 0.39 2.55 -2.06
C GLY A 135 -0.98 1.90 -2.27
N PHE A 136 -1.02 0.72 -2.90
CA PHE A 136 -2.25 0.00 -3.20
C PHE A 136 -2.51 -1.19 -2.26
N GLY A 137 -1.61 -1.50 -1.32
CA GLY A 137 -1.81 -2.64 -0.44
C GLY A 137 -0.55 -3.14 0.26
N VAL A 138 -0.70 -4.30 0.91
CA VAL A 138 0.31 -4.97 1.71
C VAL A 138 0.35 -6.46 1.37
N CYS A 139 1.55 -7.03 1.28
CA CYS A 139 1.77 -8.48 1.23
C CYS A 139 2.55 -8.91 2.47
N PHE A 140 2.17 -10.04 3.05
CA PHE A 140 2.79 -10.56 4.27
C PHE A 140 2.82 -12.08 4.30
N GLY A 141 3.85 -12.62 4.95
CA GLY A 141 4.00 -14.05 5.22
C GLY A 141 5.34 -14.59 4.74
N ASN A 142 5.40 -15.90 4.58
CA ASN A 142 6.62 -16.63 4.26
C ASN A 142 6.35 -17.81 3.31
N PRO A 143 7.37 -18.43 2.71
CA PRO A 143 7.16 -19.54 1.77
C PRO A 143 6.56 -20.80 2.37
N HIS A 144 6.69 -21.03 3.68
CA HIS A 144 6.20 -22.23 4.37
C HIS A 144 4.71 -22.09 4.73
N ASP A 145 4.34 -20.99 5.39
CA ASP A 145 2.96 -20.75 5.85
C ASP A 145 2.06 -20.16 4.75
N GLY A 146 2.67 -19.68 3.66
CA GLY A 146 2.00 -18.94 2.60
C GLY A 146 2.14 -17.43 2.76
N ARG A 147 1.68 -16.72 1.73
CA ARG A 147 1.67 -15.25 1.68
C ARG A 147 0.27 -14.74 1.38
N VAL A 148 -0.16 -13.74 2.13
CA VAL A 148 -1.44 -13.06 1.92
C VAL A 148 -1.19 -11.67 1.35
N MET A 149 -2.01 -11.28 0.37
CA MET A 149 -2.10 -9.93 -0.17
C MET A 149 -3.40 -9.28 0.29
N LEU A 150 -3.30 -8.09 0.87
CA LEU A 150 -4.43 -7.22 1.15
C LEU A 150 -4.34 -5.97 0.29
N ARG A 151 -5.42 -5.67 -0.43
CA ARG A 151 -5.56 -4.41 -1.16
C ARG A 151 -5.97 -3.31 -0.18
N ARG A 152 -5.68 -2.06 -0.54
CA ARG A 152 -5.98 -0.87 0.26
C ARG A 152 -7.46 -0.72 0.62
N SER A 153 -8.34 -1.17 -0.26
CA SER A 153 -9.80 -1.05 -0.10
C SER A 153 -10.44 -2.42 0.02
N GLY A 154 -11.26 -2.59 1.05
CA GLY A 154 -11.96 -3.84 1.35
C GLY A 154 -11.03 -4.90 1.95
N LEU A 155 -11.45 -5.49 3.06
CA LEU A 155 -10.79 -6.65 3.65
C LEU A 155 -11.10 -7.87 2.78
N ALA A 156 -10.27 -8.05 1.76
CA ALA A 156 -10.33 -9.14 0.80
C ALA A 156 -8.94 -9.77 0.66
N PRO A 157 -8.50 -10.58 1.66
CA PRO A 157 -7.23 -11.28 1.59
C PRO A 157 -7.20 -12.31 0.47
N LEU A 158 -6.11 -12.28 -0.30
CA LEU A 158 -5.85 -13.26 -1.33
C LEU A 158 -4.51 -13.96 -1.05
N PHE A 159 -4.51 -15.28 -1.09
CA PHE A 159 -3.28 -16.05 -1.05
C PHE A 159 -2.53 -15.90 -2.37
N LEU A 160 -1.20 -15.76 -2.29
CA LEU A 160 -0.37 -15.98 -3.47
C LEU A 160 -0.37 -17.47 -3.82
N VAL A 161 -0.56 -17.78 -5.10
CA VAL A 161 -0.54 -19.17 -5.59
C VAL A 161 0.84 -19.81 -5.41
N ASP A 162 1.91 -19.04 -5.58
CA ASP A 162 3.28 -19.46 -5.24
C ASP A 162 3.90 -18.52 -4.21
N ALA A 163 3.93 -18.95 -2.95
CA ALA A 163 4.46 -18.17 -1.83
C ALA A 163 5.99 -18.00 -1.84
N ARG A 164 6.71 -18.75 -2.70
CA ARG A 164 8.17 -18.60 -2.85
C ARG A 164 8.55 -17.41 -3.72
N ARG A 165 7.60 -16.88 -4.50
CA ARG A 165 7.84 -15.71 -5.34
C ARG A 165 8.11 -14.46 -4.48
N ILE A 166 9.16 -13.74 -4.88
CA ILE A 166 9.60 -12.48 -4.27
C ILE A 166 9.57 -11.31 -5.28
N ASP A 167 9.22 -11.61 -6.52
CA ASP A 167 9.03 -10.68 -7.62
C ASP A 167 7.59 -10.16 -7.65
N PHE A 168 7.22 -9.44 -6.59
CA PHE A 168 5.83 -8.99 -6.40
C PHE A 168 5.32 -7.93 -7.40
N GLY A 169 6.08 -7.54 -8.43
CA GLY A 169 5.68 -6.48 -9.36
C GLY A 169 5.57 -5.08 -8.73
N TRP A 170 5.03 -4.13 -9.50
CA TRP A 170 4.92 -2.71 -9.15
C TRP A 170 3.51 -2.14 -9.26
N SER A 171 2.56 -2.90 -9.79
CA SER A 171 1.14 -2.54 -9.89
C SER A 171 0.25 -3.72 -9.48
N THR A 172 -1.06 -3.47 -9.40
CA THR A 172 -2.07 -4.48 -9.08
C THR A 172 -2.09 -5.63 -10.07
N GLU A 173 -1.84 -5.34 -11.35
CA GLU A 173 -1.87 -6.24 -12.51
C GLU A 173 -0.59 -7.09 -12.63
N GLU A 174 0.53 -6.58 -12.12
CA GLU A 174 1.84 -7.26 -12.16
C GLU A 174 2.06 -8.21 -10.98
N MET A 175 1.13 -8.23 -10.03
CA MET A 175 1.25 -9.10 -8.87
C MET A 175 1.27 -10.57 -9.31
N PRO A 176 2.02 -11.44 -8.62
CA PRO A 176 1.92 -12.88 -8.81
C PRO A 176 0.47 -13.36 -8.70
N PRO A 177 0.10 -14.46 -9.40
CA PRO A 177 -1.25 -15.00 -9.34
C PRO A 177 -1.73 -15.22 -7.91
N GLN A 178 -3.00 -14.87 -7.68
CA GLN A 178 -3.63 -14.87 -6.35
C GLN A 178 -4.93 -15.64 -6.38
N ARG A 179 -5.39 -16.08 -5.21
CA ARG A 179 -6.66 -16.79 -5.04
C ARG A 179 -7.29 -16.51 -3.70
N THR A 180 -8.60 -16.66 -3.65
CA THR A 180 -9.36 -16.66 -2.40
C THR A 180 -9.00 -17.90 -1.58
N ALA A 181 -9.05 -17.77 -0.25
CA ALA A 181 -8.93 -18.89 0.66
C ALA A 181 -10.13 -19.84 0.53
N THR A 182 -9.89 -21.13 0.72
CA THR A 182 -10.96 -22.12 0.88
C THR A 182 -11.35 -22.26 2.35
N GLU A 183 -12.49 -22.91 2.62
CA GLU A 183 -12.96 -23.20 3.97
C GLU A 183 -11.91 -23.90 4.84
N GLY A 184 -11.20 -24.90 4.29
CA GLY A 184 -10.14 -25.63 5.00
C GLY A 184 -8.88 -24.80 5.28
N GLU A 185 -8.72 -23.66 4.60
CA GLU A 185 -7.58 -22.75 4.77
C GLU A 185 -7.88 -21.60 5.73
N TRP A 186 -9.10 -21.52 6.27
CA TRP A 186 -9.49 -20.49 7.23
C TRP A 186 -8.51 -20.39 8.42
N PRO A 187 -8.13 -21.50 9.11
CA PRO A 187 -7.21 -21.40 10.24
C PRO A 187 -5.83 -20.82 9.86
N ALA A 188 -5.32 -21.17 8.67
CA ALA A 188 -4.06 -20.67 8.16
C ALA A 188 -4.14 -19.18 7.81
N LEU A 189 -5.20 -18.77 7.11
CA LEU A 189 -5.45 -17.36 6.78
C LEU A 189 -5.59 -16.52 8.04
N LYS A 190 -6.39 -16.98 9.00
CA LYS A 190 -6.62 -16.35 10.30
C LYS A 190 -5.31 -16.12 11.05
N THR A 191 -4.45 -17.13 11.09
CA THR A 191 -3.11 -17.05 11.72
C THR A 191 -2.23 -16.01 11.01
N LEU A 192 -2.18 -16.01 9.68
CA LEU A 192 -1.39 -15.05 8.91
C LEU A 192 -1.89 -13.61 9.06
N LEU A 193 -3.20 -13.40 9.07
CA LEU A 193 -3.80 -12.08 9.30
C LEU A 193 -3.51 -11.55 10.70
N GLY A 194 -3.61 -12.39 11.74
CA GLY A 194 -3.26 -12.00 13.10
C GLY A 194 -1.79 -11.58 13.21
N ARG A 195 -0.87 -12.40 12.67
CA ARG A 195 0.55 -12.06 12.60
C ARG A 195 0.81 -10.77 11.82
N LEU A 196 0.07 -10.52 10.73
CA LEU A 196 0.13 -9.26 9.99
C LEU A 196 -0.32 -8.09 10.86
N PHE A 197 -1.45 -8.17 11.56
CA PHE A 197 -1.93 -7.09 12.41
C PHE A 197 -0.92 -6.75 13.51
N VAL A 198 -0.33 -7.75 14.16
CA VAL A 198 0.75 -7.55 15.13
C VAL A 198 1.96 -6.86 14.46
N ALA A 199 2.36 -7.29 13.26
CA ALA A 199 3.46 -6.67 12.53
C ALA A 199 3.19 -5.20 12.18
N LEU A 200 1.95 -4.85 11.78
CA LEU A 200 1.55 -3.45 11.51
C LEU A 200 1.52 -2.62 12.80
N ALA A 201 1.12 -3.21 13.93
CA ALA A 201 1.14 -2.54 15.23
C ALA A 201 2.57 -2.22 15.70
N GLU A 202 3.50 -3.17 15.57
CA GLU A 202 4.91 -2.94 15.90
C GLU A 202 5.59 -1.97 14.94
N LEU A 203 5.26 -2.02 13.64
CA LEU A 203 5.72 -1.02 12.68
C LEU A 203 5.24 0.38 13.07
N GLU A 204 3.96 0.52 13.42
CA GLU A 204 3.41 1.80 13.88
C GLU A 204 4.16 2.34 15.11
N LYS A 205 4.37 1.48 16.12
CA LYS A 205 5.14 1.85 17.32
C LYS A 205 6.56 2.30 16.97
N SER A 206 7.25 1.58 16.09
CA SER A 206 8.59 1.95 15.62
C SER A 206 8.60 3.30 14.91
N ILE A 207 7.63 3.56 14.03
CA ILE A 207 7.49 4.85 13.34
C ILE A 207 7.24 5.98 14.34
N LEU A 208 6.29 5.81 15.27
CA LEU A 208 5.93 6.85 16.22
C LEU A 208 7.03 7.15 17.23
N SER A 209 7.88 6.19 17.57
CA SER A 209 9.06 6.44 18.41
C SER A 209 10.05 7.45 17.80
N GLN A 210 9.92 7.73 16.50
CA GLN A 210 10.81 8.59 15.73
C GLN A 210 10.08 9.80 15.11
N ALA A 211 8.76 9.85 15.25
CA ALA A 211 7.92 10.91 14.72
C ALA A 211 7.75 12.05 15.74
N LEU A 212 7.26 13.20 15.27
CA LEU A 212 6.91 14.31 16.16
C LEU A 212 5.64 13.96 16.98
N PRO A 213 5.48 14.47 18.22
CA PRO A 213 4.37 14.13 19.12
C PRO A 213 2.94 14.43 18.64
N ALA A 214 2.75 15.10 17.49
CA ALA A 214 1.45 15.42 16.89
C ALA A 214 1.29 14.86 15.46
N HIS A 215 2.14 13.90 15.09
CA HIS A 215 2.28 13.45 13.70
C HIS A 215 1.01 12.76 13.19
N ARG A 216 0.37 11.92 14.01
CA ARG A 216 -0.86 11.20 13.60
C ARG A 216 -2.07 12.12 13.56
N GLU A 217 -2.19 13.06 14.48
CA GLU A 217 -3.21 14.12 14.41
C GLU A 217 -3.08 14.94 13.13
N THR A 218 -1.83 15.23 12.73
CA THR A 218 -1.54 15.92 11.46
C THR A 218 -1.89 15.07 10.25
N CYS A 219 -1.60 13.76 10.28
CA CYS A 219 -2.01 12.84 9.20
C CYS A 219 -3.54 12.77 9.09
N PHE A 220 -4.23 12.68 10.24
CA PHE A 220 -5.67 12.61 10.32
C PHE A 220 -6.33 13.88 9.80
N SER A 221 -5.85 15.07 10.21
CA SER A 221 -6.45 16.35 9.80
C SER A 221 -6.41 16.58 8.29
N LYS A 222 -5.48 15.92 7.58
CA LYS A 222 -5.33 15.97 6.12
C LYS A 222 -6.05 14.83 5.39
N TRP A 223 -6.53 13.82 6.11
CA TRP A 223 -7.26 12.72 5.49
C TRP A 223 -8.68 13.18 5.14
N ASP A 224 -9.01 13.19 3.86
CA ASP A 224 -10.29 13.71 3.35
C ASP A 224 -11.44 12.71 3.43
N LYS A 225 -11.15 11.42 3.56
CA LYS A 225 -12.13 10.35 3.76
C LYS A 225 -12.51 10.11 5.22
N ARG A 226 -12.21 11.06 6.12
CA ARG A 226 -12.54 10.95 7.54
C ARG A 226 -14.05 10.73 7.73
N LYS A 227 -14.43 9.51 8.10
CA LYS A 227 -15.77 9.22 8.65
C LYS A 227 -15.84 9.46 10.16
N PHE A 228 -14.68 9.50 10.83
CA PHE A 228 -14.56 9.63 12.27
C PHE A 228 -14.33 11.08 12.70
N SER A 229 -14.88 11.42 13.87
CA SER A 229 -14.62 12.70 14.54
C SER A 229 -13.28 12.71 15.29
N THR A 230 -12.76 11.54 15.64
CA THR A 230 -11.50 11.37 16.39
C THR A 230 -10.43 10.65 15.55
N PRO A 231 -9.14 10.97 15.73
CA PRO A 231 -8.06 10.24 15.08
C PRO A 231 -8.08 8.76 15.45
N LEU A 232 -8.10 7.91 14.42
CA LEU A 232 -7.81 6.49 14.58
C LEU A 232 -6.39 6.31 15.13
N GLN A 233 -6.20 5.30 15.98
CA GLN A 233 -4.94 4.96 16.63
C GLN A 233 -4.49 3.59 16.09
N PRO A 234 -3.71 3.54 14.99
CA PRO A 234 -3.49 2.31 14.25
C PRO A 234 -2.93 1.18 15.10
N GLY A 235 -1.89 1.45 15.90
CA GLY A 235 -1.22 0.44 16.71
C GLY A 235 -2.17 -0.33 17.64
N PRO A 236 -2.84 0.35 18.59
CA PRO A 236 -3.83 -0.29 19.46
C PRO A 236 -4.99 -0.96 18.72
N GLN A 237 -5.45 -0.37 17.61
CA GLN A 237 -6.56 -0.92 16.85
C GLN A 237 -6.18 -2.22 16.12
N TRP A 238 -4.99 -2.30 15.54
CA TRP A 238 -4.49 -3.54 14.95
C TRP A 238 -4.45 -4.68 15.98
N LEU A 239 -3.95 -4.43 17.19
CA LEU A 239 -3.94 -5.41 18.27
C LEU A 239 -5.34 -5.81 18.72
N ARG A 240 -6.28 -4.85 18.81
CA ARG A 240 -7.68 -5.14 19.11
C ARG A 240 -8.29 -6.07 18.06
N HIS A 241 -8.08 -5.78 16.77
CA HIS A 241 -8.62 -6.62 15.69
C HIS A 241 -7.96 -8.00 15.63
N ASP A 242 -6.68 -8.13 16.01
CA ASP A 242 -6.06 -9.46 16.19
C ASP A 242 -6.78 -10.24 17.29
N ILE A 243 -6.97 -9.66 18.47
CA ILE A 243 -7.69 -10.33 19.58
C ILE A 243 -9.09 -10.78 19.14
N THR A 244 -9.85 -9.89 18.49
CA THR A 244 -11.17 -10.22 17.94
C THR A 244 -11.07 -11.35 16.91
N LEU A 245 -10.13 -11.25 15.97
CA LEU A 245 -9.92 -12.28 14.95
C LEU A 245 -9.62 -13.64 15.58
N GLN A 246 -8.73 -13.69 16.58
CA GLN A 246 -8.36 -14.92 17.28
C GLN A 246 -9.52 -15.55 18.06
N SER A 247 -10.50 -14.75 18.50
CA SER A 247 -11.68 -15.25 19.22
C SER A 247 -12.74 -15.94 18.35
N ILE A 248 -12.67 -15.80 17.03
CA ILE A 248 -13.64 -16.40 16.09
C ILE A 248 -13.31 -17.88 15.88
N GLU A 249 -14.28 -18.79 16.02
CA GLU A 249 -14.06 -20.23 15.79
C GLU A 249 -13.80 -20.61 14.32
#